data_AF-A0A926HDR5-F1
#
_entry.id   AF-A0A926HDR5-F1
#
_cell.length_a   1.000
_cell.length_b   1.000
_cell.length_c   1.000
_cell.angle_alpha   90.00
_cell.angle_beta   90.00
_cell.angle_gamma   90.00
#
_symmetry.space_group_name_H-M   'P 1'
#
loop_
_entity.id
_entity.type
_entity.pdbx_description
1 polymer ?
#
loop_
_entity_poly.entity_id
_entity_poly.type
_entity_poly.pdbx_seq_one_letter_code
_entity_poly.pdbx_strand_id
1 'polypeptide(L)'
;MKILLLISLFLSVIHAGESSRKLEAFRGKTPAVDGVISSGEYSDATEFRGANWTPQFTRVRDESDLSLKGWVKHDGRRMYFAFEITDDVLYGIDTPRWLPDNNPKAHDLTRDGYP
;
A
#
# COMPACT_ATOMS: atom_id res chain seq x y z
N MET A 1 -14.32 -51.66 -6.17
CA MET A 1 -13.34 -50.58 -5.92
C MET A 1 -13.36 -49.53 -7.04
N LYS A 2 -14.52 -48.94 -7.34
CA LYS A 2 -14.68 -47.82 -8.30
C LYS A 2 -15.61 -46.71 -7.81
N ILE A 3 -16.29 -46.93 -6.68
CA ILE A 3 -17.27 -45.99 -6.09
C ILE A 3 -16.62 -45.08 -5.03
N LEU A 4 -15.48 -45.48 -4.46
CA LEU A 4 -14.79 -44.65 -3.45
C LEU A 4 -14.04 -43.45 -4.04
N LEU A 5 -13.77 -43.44 -5.35
CA LEU A 5 -13.01 -42.36 -6.00
C LEU A 5 -13.88 -41.13 -6.35
N LEU A 6 -15.21 -41.25 -6.37
CA LEU A 6 -16.09 -40.13 -6.71
C LEU A 6 -16.38 -39.20 -5.52
N ILE A 7 -16.16 -39.64 -4.28
CA ILE A 7 -16.50 -38.86 -3.08
C ILE A 7 -15.38 -37.87 -2.71
N SER A 8 -14.12 -38.11 -3.13
CA SER A 8 -13.02 -37.18 -2.83
C SER A 8 -12.99 -35.94 -3.72
N LEU A 9 -13.80 -35.87 -4.78
CA LEU A 9 -13.79 -34.73 -5.71
C LEU A 9 -14.77 -33.61 -5.31
N PHE A 10 -15.58 -33.81 -4.27
CA PHE A 10 -16.64 -32.87 -3.87
C PHE A 10 -16.29 -31.96 -2.67
N LEU A 11 -15.09 -32.08 -2.08
CA LEU A 11 -14.67 -31.26 -0.94
C LEU A 11 -13.68 -30.13 -1.27
N SER A 12 -13.34 -29.95 -2.55
CA SER A 12 -12.57 -28.78 -2.98
C SER A 12 -13.52 -27.66 -3.44
N VAL A 13 -14.52 -27.35 -2.61
CA VAL A 13 -15.33 -26.15 -2.79
C VAL A 13 -14.44 -24.95 -2.46
N ILE A 14 -13.82 -24.41 -3.50
CA ILE A 14 -13.76 -22.98 -3.77
C ILE A 14 -13.36 -22.17 -2.53
N HIS A 15 -12.06 -21.98 -2.31
CA HIS A 15 -11.62 -20.74 -1.66
C HIS A 15 -11.99 -19.62 -2.63
N ALA A 16 -13.13 -19.01 -2.32
CA ALA A 16 -13.78 -17.97 -3.08
C ALA A 16 -12.76 -16.95 -3.58
N GLY A 17 -12.88 -16.64 -4.87
CA GLY A 17 -12.03 -15.70 -5.58
C GLY A 17 -11.81 -14.45 -4.75
N GLU A 18 -10.56 -14.02 -4.75
CA GLU A 18 -10.13 -12.71 -4.30
C GLU A 18 -11.17 -11.68 -4.74
N SER A 19 -11.96 -11.17 -3.78
CA SER A 19 -13.01 -10.20 -4.04
C SER A 19 -12.40 -9.09 -4.89
N SER A 20 -13.09 -8.68 -5.95
CA SER A 20 -12.71 -7.54 -6.80
C SER A 20 -12.02 -6.46 -5.96
N ARG A 21 -10.69 -6.31 -6.10
CA ARG A 21 -9.91 -5.25 -5.42
C ARG A 21 -10.17 -3.90 -6.11
N LYS A 22 -11.44 -3.59 -6.36
CA LYS A 22 -11.87 -2.35 -6.99
C LYS A 22 -12.12 -1.32 -5.90
N LEU A 23 -11.40 -0.22 -5.99
CA LEU A 23 -11.67 0.99 -5.24
C LEU A 23 -12.36 1.99 -6.18
N GLU A 24 -13.53 2.49 -5.79
CA GLU A 24 -14.22 3.52 -6.56
C GLU A 24 -13.84 4.89 -6.02
N ALA A 25 -13.36 5.77 -6.91
CA ALA A 25 -13.11 7.16 -6.61
C ALA A 25 -14.35 7.98 -7.02
N PHE A 26 -14.95 8.69 -6.07
CA PHE A 26 -16.04 9.60 -6.36
C PHE A 26 -15.53 10.99 -6.72
N ARG A 27 -16.39 11.75 -7.42
CA ARG A 27 -16.10 13.14 -7.73
C ARG A 27 -16.14 13.98 -6.45
N GLY A 28 -15.09 14.74 -6.21
CA GLY A 28 -14.98 15.66 -5.07
C GLY A 28 -14.35 17.00 -5.48
N LYS A 29 -14.11 17.84 -4.48
CA LYS A 29 -13.37 19.10 -4.62
C LYS A 29 -11.90 18.82 -4.92
N THR A 30 -11.28 19.60 -5.79
CA THR A 30 -9.83 19.53 -6.05
C THR A 30 -9.06 19.85 -4.76
N PRO A 31 -8.20 18.94 -4.26
CA PRO A 31 -7.35 19.20 -3.10
C PRO A 31 -6.14 20.07 -3.49
N ALA A 32 -5.47 20.64 -2.50
CA ALA A 32 -4.12 21.17 -2.66
C ALA A 32 -3.14 20.00 -2.84
N VAL A 33 -2.08 20.22 -3.63
CA VAL A 33 -1.00 19.23 -3.82
C VAL A 33 0.27 19.83 -3.24
N ASP A 34 0.29 19.91 -1.92
CA ASP A 34 1.32 20.59 -1.12
C ASP A 34 1.94 19.71 -0.03
N GLY A 35 1.48 18.45 0.09
CA GLY A 35 1.97 17.50 1.09
C GLY A 35 1.30 17.63 2.46
N VAL A 36 0.28 18.48 2.62
CA VAL A 36 -0.47 18.64 3.88
C VAL A 36 -1.91 18.23 3.68
N ILE A 37 -2.38 17.24 4.44
CA ILE A 37 -3.80 16.85 4.45
C ILE A 37 -4.53 17.80 5.42
N SER A 38 -5.18 18.82 4.87
CA SER A 38 -5.91 19.81 5.68
C SER A 38 -7.21 19.23 6.24
N SER A 39 -7.69 19.81 7.34
CA SER A 39 -8.96 19.39 7.95
C SER A 39 -10.11 19.46 6.94
N GLY A 40 -10.82 18.35 6.76
CA GLY A 40 -11.95 18.23 5.83
C GLY A 40 -11.57 18.21 4.35
N GLU A 41 -10.31 18.33 3.97
CA GLU A 41 -9.90 18.38 2.56
C GLU A 41 -10.29 17.12 1.79
N TYR A 42 -10.21 15.96 2.44
CA TYR A 42 -10.58 14.66 1.88
C TYR A 42 -11.88 14.09 2.46
N SER A 43 -12.74 14.93 3.07
CA SER A 43 -14.02 14.46 3.64
C SER A 43 -15.01 13.97 2.57
N ASP A 44 -14.80 14.33 1.31
CA ASP A 44 -15.58 13.93 0.15
C ASP A 44 -14.89 12.84 -0.71
N ALA A 45 -13.89 12.18 -0.14
CA ALA A 45 -13.14 11.11 -0.80
C ALA A 45 -13.53 9.73 -0.27
N THR A 46 -13.27 8.70 -1.08
CA THR A 46 -13.35 7.31 -0.61
C THR A 46 -12.16 7.02 0.28
N GLU A 47 -12.40 6.74 1.56
CA GLU A 47 -11.38 6.29 2.50
C GLU A 47 -11.11 4.78 2.34
N PHE A 48 -9.85 4.37 2.44
CA PHE A 48 -9.44 2.99 2.53
C PHE A 48 -8.38 2.82 3.62
N ARG A 49 -8.41 1.66 4.27
CA ARG A 49 -7.52 1.28 5.38
C ARG A 49 -7.10 -0.15 5.18
N GLY A 50 -6.09 -0.56 5.95
CA GLY A 50 -5.87 -1.97 6.20
C GLY A 50 -5.52 -2.66 4.90
N ALA A 51 -4.27 -2.51 4.51
CA ALA A 51 -3.77 -3.30 3.43
C ALA A 51 -3.80 -4.76 3.93
N ASN A 52 -4.80 -5.54 3.51
CA ASN A 52 -4.71 -7.00 3.45
C ASN A 52 -3.66 -7.39 2.38
N TRP A 53 -2.56 -6.66 2.41
CA TRP A 53 -1.43 -6.59 1.52
C TRP A 53 -0.31 -7.20 2.33
N THR A 54 0.30 -8.20 1.74
CA THR A 54 1.54 -8.77 2.22
C THR A 54 2.66 -7.95 1.60
N PRO A 55 3.31 -7.01 2.32
CA PRO A 55 4.55 -6.41 1.84
C PRO A 55 5.58 -7.54 1.72
N GLN A 56 5.85 -7.91 0.47
CA GLN A 56 6.83 -8.92 0.05
C GLN A 56 6.61 -10.36 0.58
N PHE A 57 6.59 -10.63 1.91
CA PHE A 57 6.56 -11.99 2.45
C PHE A 57 5.79 -12.21 3.77
N THR A 58 5.51 -11.18 4.58
CA THR A 58 4.84 -11.34 5.89
C THR A 58 3.64 -10.41 6.04
N ARG A 59 2.54 -10.94 6.60
CA ARG A 59 1.37 -10.13 6.95
C ARG A 59 1.76 -9.14 8.05
N VAL A 60 1.31 -7.90 7.93
CA VAL A 60 1.34 -6.91 9.02
C VAL A 60 0.60 -7.47 10.24
N ARG A 61 1.26 -7.52 11.40
CA ARG A 61 0.66 -8.01 12.65
C ARG A 61 0.40 -6.91 13.67
N ASP A 62 0.98 -5.73 13.45
CA ASP A 62 0.91 -4.57 14.33
C ASP A 62 0.78 -3.30 13.48
N GLU A 63 -0.32 -2.57 13.62
CA GLU A 63 -0.57 -1.33 12.89
C GLU A 63 0.28 -0.16 13.44
N SER A 64 0.89 -0.29 14.61
CA SER A 64 1.84 0.69 15.15
C SER A 64 3.23 0.60 14.53
N ASP A 65 3.56 -0.55 13.93
CA ASP A 65 4.78 -0.80 13.17
C ASP A 65 4.57 -0.41 11.70
N LEU A 66 3.50 -0.93 11.09
CA LEU A 66 3.17 -0.65 9.69
C LEU A 66 1.67 -0.45 9.51
N SER A 67 1.25 0.76 9.13
CA SER A 67 -0.15 1.01 8.72
C SER A 67 -0.27 1.97 7.55
N LEU A 68 -1.39 1.82 6.83
CA LEU A 68 -1.78 2.71 5.75
C LEU A 68 -3.24 3.09 5.92
N LYS A 69 -3.48 4.39 5.92
CA LYS A 69 -4.76 5.01 5.67
C LYS A 69 -4.64 5.87 4.43
N GLY A 70 -5.57 5.71 3.50
CA GLY A 70 -5.56 6.46 2.25
C GLY A 70 -6.93 6.97 1.87
N TRP A 71 -6.92 7.97 0.99
CA TRP A 71 -8.12 8.55 0.40
C TRP A 71 -7.95 8.65 -1.10
N VAL A 72 -9.04 8.45 -1.84
CA VAL A 72 -9.07 8.66 -3.29
C VAL A 72 -10.30 9.45 -3.72
N LYS A 73 -10.10 10.44 -4.59
CA LYS A 73 -11.16 11.18 -5.27
C LYS A 73 -10.70 11.67 -6.63
N HIS A 74 -11.61 12.19 -7.44
CA HIS A 74 -11.28 12.89 -8.68
C HIS A 74 -12.06 14.20 -8.83
N ASP A 75 -11.53 15.16 -9.59
CA ASP A 75 -12.25 16.42 -9.90
C ASP A 75 -12.97 16.37 -11.27
N GLY A 76 -12.77 15.28 -12.02
CA GLY A 76 -13.25 15.10 -13.40
C GLY A 76 -12.16 15.31 -14.46
N ARG A 77 -10.97 15.78 -14.05
CA ARG A 77 -9.78 15.90 -14.89
C ARG A 77 -8.61 15.07 -14.36
N ARG A 78 -8.44 15.00 -13.04
CA ARG A 78 -7.37 14.26 -12.37
C ARG A 78 -7.92 13.43 -11.22
N MET A 79 -7.22 12.33 -10.95
CA MET A 79 -7.40 11.53 -9.75
C MET A 79 -6.35 11.95 -8.71
N TYR A 80 -6.77 12.03 -7.45
CA TYR A 80 -5.94 12.46 -6.34
C TYR A 80 -5.95 11.38 -5.27
N PHE A 81 -4.76 11.09 -4.74
CA PHE A 81 -4.58 10.24 -3.59
C PHE A 81 -3.95 11.05 -2.47
N ALA A 82 -4.32 10.71 -1.24
CA ALA A 82 -3.60 11.10 -0.03
C ALA A 82 -3.35 9.84 0.79
N PHE A 83 -2.20 9.82 1.48
CA PHE A 83 -1.78 8.70 2.30
C PHE A 83 -1.25 9.22 3.63
N GLU A 84 -1.71 8.59 4.70
CA GLU A 84 -1.16 8.66 6.05
C GLU A 84 -0.56 7.28 6.33
N ILE A 85 0.76 7.23 6.46
CA ILE A 85 1.54 5.98 6.56
C ILE A 85 2.33 6.01 7.86
N THR A 86 2.22 4.92 8.63
CA THR A 86 3.16 4.62 9.71
C THR A 86 4.12 3.56 9.20
N ASP A 87 5.39 3.92 9.04
CA ASP A 87 6.52 3.03 8.75
C ASP A 87 7.81 3.84 9.00
N ASP A 88 8.89 3.18 9.43
CA ASP A 88 10.22 3.78 9.54
C ASP A 88 11.12 3.46 8.34
N VAL A 89 10.67 2.58 7.43
CA VAL A 89 11.38 2.18 6.23
C VAL A 89 10.52 2.40 4.97
N LEU A 90 11.05 3.22 4.07
CA LEU A 90 10.50 3.39 2.74
C LEU A 90 11.55 2.95 1.71
N TYR A 91 11.22 1.97 0.89
CA TYR A 91 12.15 1.37 -0.08
C TYR A 91 11.58 1.39 -1.50
N GLY A 92 12.47 1.30 -2.50
CA GLY A 92 12.05 1.28 -3.90
C GLY A 92 11.59 2.63 -4.47
N ILE A 93 11.91 3.74 -3.81
CA ILE A 93 11.62 5.08 -4.33
C ILE A 93 12.83 5.64 -5.05
N ASP A 94 12.59 6.07 -6.29
CA ASP A 94 13.56 6.80 -7.10
C ASP A 94 13.52 8.29 -6.70
N THR A 95 14.37 8.67 -5.75
CA THR A 95 14.57 10.06 -5.31
C THR A 95 16.03 10.47 -5.51
N PRO A 96 16.35 11.78 -5.60
CA PRO A 96 17.70 12.23 -5.36
C PRO A 96 18.18 11.64 -4.02
N ARG A 97 19.16 10.75 -4.09
CA ARG A 97 19.56 9.93 -2.95
C ARG A 97 20.14 10.82 -1.86
N TRP A 98 19.50 10.87 -0.69
CA TRP A 98 20.12 11.48 0.48
C TRP A 98 21.31 10.62 0.92
N LEU A 99 22.47 11.25 1.11
CA LEU A 99 23.70 10.61 1.57
C LEU A 99 24.20 11.37 2.80
N PRO A 100 24.60 10.68 3.87
CA PRO A 100 25.08 11.35 5.05
C PRO A 100 26.48 11.94 4.79
N ASP A 101 26.76 13.12 5.34
CA ASP A 101 28.03 13.84 5.10
C ASP A 101 29.26 13.03 5.53
N ASN A 102 29.11 12.19 6.56
CA ASN A 102 30.18 11.33 7.08
C ASN A 102 30.36 10.03 6.28
N ASN A 103 29.43 9.67 5.39
CA ASN A 103 29.57 8.54 4.48
C ASN A 103 28.93 8.85 3.12
N PRO A 104 29.63 9.63 2.26
CA PRO A 104 29.13 9.94 0.92
C PRO A 104 29.01 8.71 0.02
N LYS A 105 29.56 7.56 0.42
CA LYS A 105 29.49 6.28 -0.31
C LYS A 105 28.43 5.33 0.25
N ALA A 106 27.55 5.77 1.15
CA ALA A 106 26.50 4.90 1.74
C ALA A 106 25.58 4.22 0.71
N HIS A 107 25.61 4.67 -0.55
CA HIS A 107 24.88 4.09 -1.67
C HIS A 107 25.62 2.99 -2.43
N ASP A 108 26.94 2.93 -2.28
CA ASP A 108 27.77 1.97 -2.97
C ASP A 108 27.71 0.65 -2.21
N LEU A 109 27.30 -0.43 -2.87
CA LEU A 109 27.38 -1.80 -2.33
C LEU A 109 28.84 -2.30 -2.37
N THR A 110 29.74 -1.50 -1.81
CA THR A 110 31.18 -1.73 -1.70
C THR A 110 31.58 -1.68 -0.22
N ARG A 111 32.79 -2.16 0.08
CA ARG A 111 33.28 -2.14 1.47
C ARG A 111 33.42 -0.72 2.03
N ASP A 112 33.67 0.27 1.17
CA ASP A 112 33.78 1.67 1.57
C ASP A 112 32.41 2.33 1.83
N GLY A 113 31.32 1.75 1.30
CA GLY A 113 29.96 2.27 1.45
C GLY A 113 29.18 1.64 2.61
N TYR A 114 29.75 0.64 3.27
CA TYR A 114 29.14 0.00 4.44
C TYR A 114 29.26 0.94 5.67
N PRO A 115 28.21 1.07 6.51
CA PRO A 115 28.27 1.90 7.72
C PRO A 115 29.23 1.35 8.78
#